data_AF-A0AAV8HBE5-F1
#
_entry.id   AF-A0AAV8HBE5-F1
#
_cell.length_a   1.000
_cell.length_b   1.000
_cell.length_c   1.000
_cell.angle_alpha   90.00
_cell.angle_beta   90.00
_cell.angle_gamma   90.00
#
_symmetry.space_group_name_H-M   'P 1'
#
loop_
_entity.id
_entity.type
_entity.pdbx_description
1 polymer ?
#
loop_
_entity_poly.entity_id
_entity_poly.type
_entity_poly.pdbx_seq_one_letter_code
_entity_poly.pdbx_strand_id
1 'polypeptide(L)'
;MCGLYKAMMEREEELAMKIFKFNFVVDNSCQWLESMGLHKKGMWRRLCDCYAHHPFGLLPTKSIGAFELWGGLGDKDYPSDKPLANHIIGNRNPVFLSGWSEYYNIRSLPMSSPVASILSHPLTVYHILTTLVINSKNRLIKGKEVIVHYLGPAVELDWLQAFDEISHLLNGLGNVQIFMIGPEVPSNLLGPVSGLGSRLRVNLVRGLYQEQYTNLPAPHMVIALNCGFESYGSWSGALGVIKSNNVPVFFTERSEVLCTSAKQVLRTSGLHLTHPVGPNPFRSPLREQMHSTNLPSFSNGFIFGVNT
;
A
#
# COMPACT_ATOMS: atom_id res chain seq x y z
N MET A 1 18.44 -17.77 23.97
CA MET A 1 17.55 -16.98 23.10
C MET A 1 17.33 -15.62 23.77
N CYS A 2 17.58 -14.49 23.08
CA CYS A 2 17.47 -13.14 23.65
C CYS A 2 16.01 -12.85 24.09
N GLY A 3 15.80 -12.19 25.22
CA GLY A 3 14.45 -11.85 25.72
C GLY A 3 13.64 -11.00 24.74
N LEU A 4 14.32 -10.09 24.02
CA LEU A 4 13.70 -9.30 22.95
C LEU A 4 13.22 -10.19 21.80
N TYR A 5 14.04 -11.14 21.37
CA TYR A 5 13.67 -12.08 20.30
C TYR A 5 12.44 -12.92 20.69
N LYS A 6 12.39 -13.42 21.93
CA LYS A 6 11.24 -14.19 22.43
C LYS A 6 9.96 -13.36 22.43
N ALA A 7 10.01 -12.14 22.97
CA ALA A 7 8.85 -11.24 23.00
C ALA A 7 8.36 -10.86 21.58
N MET A 8 9.28 -10.73 20.62
CA MET A 8 8.92 -10.46 19.23
C MET A 8 8.24 -11.66 18.56
N MET A 9 8.69 -12.89 18.84
CA MET A 9 8.04 -14.10 18.32
C MET A 9 6.65 -14.31 18.94
N GLU A 10 6.49 -14.08 20.25
CA GLU A 10 5.16 -14.14 20.91
C GLU A 10 4.19 -13.13 20.32
N ARG A 11 4.66 -11.89 20.08
CA ARG A 11 3.85 -10.84 19.45
C ARG A 11 3.56 -11.12 17.97
N GLU A 12 4.43 -11.83 17.27
CA GLU A 12 4.12 -12.33 15.92
C GLU A 12 2.95 -13.31 15.94
N GLU A 13 2.94 -14.26 16.87
CA GLU A 13 1.84 -15.23 16.98
C GLU A 13 0.50 -14.54 17.25
N GLU A 14 0.49 -13.47 18.06
CA GLU A 14 -0.69 -12.61 18.28
C GLU A 14 -1.12 -11.89 17.01
N LEU A 15 -0.15 -11.43 16.21
CA LEU A 15 -0.37 -10.72 14.95
C LEU A 15 -0.49 -11.66 13.75
N ALA A 16 -0.52 -12.98 13.92
CA ALA A 16 -0.63 -13.91 12.80
C ALA A 16 -2.03 -13.87 12.19
N MET A 17 -2.13 -13.60 10.88
CA MET A 17 -3.42 -13.64 10.18
C MET A 17 -3.80 -15.06 9.79
N LYS A 18 -4.63 -15.73 10.59
CA LYS A 18 -4.99 -17.15 10.38
C LYS A 18 -6.17 -17.37 9.43
N ILE A 19 -6.66 -16.31 8.77
CA ILE A 19 -7.87 -16.38 7.93
C ILE A 19 -7.61 -16.95 6.53
N PHE A 20 -6.38 -16.84 6.02
CA PHE A 20 -6.04 -17.26 4.66
C PHE A 20 -5.70 -18.75 4.59
N LYS A 21 -5.97 -19.37 3.44
CA LYS A 21 -5.71 -20.79 3.18
C LYS A 21 -4.43 -21.07 2.39
N PHE A 22 -3.75 -20.03 1.90
CA PHE A 22 -2.47 -20.16 1.21
C PHE A 22 -1.29 -20.01 2.19
N ASN A 23 -0.11 -20.52 1.79
CA ASN A 23 1.08 -20.49 2.63
C ASN A 23 1.53 -19.05 2.94
N PHE A 24 1.73 -18.78 4.22
CA PHE A 24 2.15 -17.47 4.74
C PHE A 24 3.66 -17.27 4.65
N VAL A 25 4.44 -18.34 4.80
CA VAL A 25 5.90 -18.27 4.76
C VAL A 25 6.35 -18.56 3.34
N VAL A 26 7.03 -17.59 2.74
CA VAL A 26 7.55 -17.68 1.38
C VAL A 26 9.07 -17.73 1.48
N ASP A 27 9.64 -18.93 1.57
CA ASP A 27 11.10 -19.11 1.51
C ASP A 27 11.62 -18.81 0.09
N ASN A 28 10.78 -19.05 -0.91
CA ASN A 28 11.05 -18.76 -2.31
C ASN A 28 9.77 -18.26 -3.01
N SER A 29 9.76 -17.00 -3.41
CA SER A 29 8.59 -16.36 -4.02
C SER A 29 8.18 -17.01 -5.34
N CYS A 30 9.14 -17.48 -6.13
CA CYS A 30 8.83 -18.12 -7.40
C CYS A 30 8.19 -19.50 -7.18
N GLN A 31 8.66 -20.31 -6.22
CA GLN A 31 8.02 -21.60 -5.87
C GLN A 31 6.60 -21.41 -5.32
N TRP A 32 6.39 -20.41 -4.46
CA TRP A 32 5.05 -20.08 -3.97
C TRP A 32 4.12 -19.69 -5.13
N LEU A 33 4.57 -18.80 -6.02
CA LEU A 33 3.80 -18.42 -7.21
C LEU A 33 3.54 -19.60 -8.16
N GLU A 34 4.46 -20.56 -8.28
CA GLU A 34 4.25 -21.78 -9.07
C GLU A 34 3.14 -22.64 -8.46
N SER A 35 3.15 -22.82 -7.13
CA SER A 35 2.10 -23.56 -6.42
C SER A 35 0.71 -22.95 -6.59
N MET A 36 0.64 -21.63 -6.79
CA MET A 36 -0.59 -20.89 -7.06
C MET A 36 -0.91 -20.77 -8.56
N GLY A 37 -0.04 -21.25 -9.46
CA GLY A 37 -0.21 -21.12 -10.90
C GLY A 37 -0.02 -19.69 -11.44
N LEU A 38 0.61 -18.80 -10.68
CA LEU A 38 0.77 -17.36 -10.96
C LEU A 38 2.20 -16.95 -11.37
N HIS A 39 3.15 -17.89 -11.33
CA HIS A 39 4.54 -17.61 -11.66
C HIS A 39 4.67 -17.04 -13.08
N LYS A 40 5.36 -15.90 -13.18
CA LYS A 40 5.61 -15.15 -14.42
C LYS A 40 4.36 -14.58 -15.10
N LYS A 41 3.23 -14.44 -14.40
CA LYS A 41 1.96 -13.93 -14.96
C LYS A 41 1.54 -12.59 -14.37
N GLY A 42 0.91 -11.76 -15.20
CA GLY A 42 0.25 -10.52 -14.76
C GLY A 42 1.10 -9.62 -13.86
N MET A 43 0.46 -9.06 -12.83
CA MET A 43 1.07 -8.25 -11.77
C MET A 43 1.96 -9.06 -10.82
N TRP A 44 1.74 -10.37 -10.72
CA TRP A 44 2.48 -11.29 -9.85
C TRP A 44 3.96 -11.42 -10.21
N ARG A 45 4.32 -11.07 -11.45
CA ARG A 45 5.71 -11.02 -11.91
C ARG A 45 6.61 -10.20 -11.01
N ARG A 46 6.10 -9.13 -10.41
CA ARG A 46 6.88 -8.28 -9.50
C ARG A 46 7.24 -8.97 -8.18
N LEU A 47 6.51 -10.01 -7.78
CA LEU A 47 6.81 -10.76 -6.56
C LEU A 47 7.89 -11.84 -6.76
N CYS A 48 8.27 -12.20 -7.99
CA CYS A 48 9.27 -13.23 -8.25
C CYS A 48 10.63 -12.65 -8.67
N ASP A 49 11.69 -13.29 -8.18
CA ASP A 49 13.09 -12.92 -8.45
C ASP A 49 13.46 -12.99 -9.94
N CYS A 50 12.73 -13.77 -10.75
CA CYS A 50 12.90 -13.82 -12.19
C CYS A 50 12.82 -12.43 -12.86
N TYR A 51 12.11 -11.47 -12.25
CA TYR A 51 11.95 -10.12 -12.77
C TYR A 51 12.58 -9.04 -11.86
N ALA A 52 13.36 -9.42 -10.84
CA ALA A 52 14.01 -8.46 -9.94
C ALA A 52 14.96 -7.50 -10.66
N HIS A 53 15.56 -7.94 -11.77
CA HIS A 53 16.44 -7.13 -12.62
C HIS A 53 15.71 -6.08 -13.46
N HIS A 54 14.39 -6.17 -13.60
CA HIS A 54 13.60 -5.16 -14.30
C HIS A 54 13.29 -3.98 -13.36
N PRO A 55 13.56 -2.73 -13.78
CA PRO A 55 13.15 -1.56 -13.01
C PRO A 55 11.66 -1.54 -12.72
N PHE A 56 11.27 -0.90 -11.62
CA PHE A 56 9.87 -0.75 -11.23
C PHE A 56 9.07 0.00 -12.29
N GLY A 57 7.85 -0.45 -12.57
CA GLY A 57 6.96 0.09 -13.60
C GLY A 57 7.31 -0.30 -15.04
N LEU A 58 8.45 -0.97 -15.27
CA LEU A 58 8.94 -1.35 -16.59
C LEU A 58 8.91 -2.86 -16.84
N LEU A 59 8.06 -3.60 -16.12
CA LEU A 59 7.83 -5.00 -16.45
C LEU A 59 7.28 -5.12 -17.88
N PRO A 60 7.77 -6.06 -18.71
CA PRO A 60 7.33 -6.19 -20.10
C PRO A 60 5.81 -6.40 -20.19
N THR A 61 5.04 -5.45 -20.68
CA THR A 61 3.57 -5.58 -20.75
C THR A 61 3.16 -6.48 -21.90
N LYS A 62 2.42 -7.56 -21.60
CA LYS A 62 1.76 -8.42 -22.60
C LYS A 62 0.23 -8.37 -22.56
N SER A 63 -0.36 -7.79 -21.51
CA SER A 63 -1.78 -7.98 -21.16
C SER A 63 -2.65 -6.78 -21.51
N ILE A 64 -3.82 -7.04 -22.12
CA ILE A 64 -4.82 -6.01 -22.51
C ILE A 64 -6.11 -6.08 -21.66
N GLY A 65 -6.24 -7.04 -20.72
CA GLY A 65 -7.46 -7.21 -19.91
C GLY A 65 -7.22 -7.61 -18.45
N ALA A 66 -8.24 -7.38 -17.60
CA ALA A 66 -8.21 -7.62 -16.15
C ALA A 66 -7.84 -9.07 -15.78
N PHE A 67 -8.38 -10.07 -16.48
CA PHE A 67 -8.06 -11.48 -16.28
C PHE A 67 -6.55 -11.77 -16.43
N GLU A 68 -5.93 -11.24 -17.49
CA GLU A 68 -4.49 -11.38 -17.74
C GLU A 68 -3.64 -10.59 -16.73
N LEU A 69 -4.12 -9.41 -16.31
CA LEU A 69 -3.47 -8.61 -15.26
C LEU A 69 -3.41 -9.36 -13.93
N TRP A 70 -4.46 -10.09 -13.57
CA TRP A 70 -4.51 -10.96 -12.39
C TRP A 70 -3.90 -12.35 -12.63
N GLY A 71 -3.21 -12.56 -13.76
CA GLY A 71 -2.45 -13.76 -14.04
C GLY A 71 -3.30 -14.98 -14.37
N GLY A 72 -4.53 -14.76 -14.84
CA GLY A 72 -5.47 -15.80 -15.23
C GLY A 72 -6.15 -16.49 -14.05
N LEU A 73 -6.24 -15.82 -12.90
CA LEU A 73 -7.09 -16.25 -11.78
C LEU A 73 -8.55 -16.36 -12.26
N GLY A 74 -9.31 -17.31 -11.71
CA GLY A 74 -10.73 -17.44 -12.03
C GLY A 74 -11.51 -16.17 -11.63
N ASP A 75 -12.63 -15.90 -12.31
CA ASP A 75 -13.43 -14.66 -12.14
C ASP A 75 -13.90 -14.37 -10.70
N LYS A 76 -13.82 -15.35 -9.79
CA LYS A 76 -14.18 -15.24 -8.37
C LYS A 76 -12.98 -15.20 -7.43
N ASP A 77 -11.77 -15.34 -7.96
CA ASP A 77 -10.52 -15.39 -7.21
C ASP A 77 -9.78 -14.04 -7.23
N TYR A 78 -10.33 -13.01 -7.86
CA TYR A 78 -9.82 -11.64 -7.83
C TYR A 78 -10.97 -10.63 -7.79
N PRO A 79 -10.76 -9.40 -7.29
CA PRO A 79 -11.84 -8.42 -7.21
C PRO A 79 -12.33 -8.06 -8.62
N SER A 80 -13.65 -8.19 -8.83
CA SER A 80 -14.30 -7.73 -10.05
C SER A 80 -14.01 -6.25 -10.37
N ASP A 81 -13.96 -5.91 -11.65
CA ASP A 81 -13.78 -4.53 -12.10
C ASP A 81 -15.09 -3.74 -12.04
N LYS A 82 -15.72 -3.71 -10.85
CA LYS A 82 -17.04 -3.12 -10.60
C LYS A 82 -17.13 -2.55 -9.19
N PRO A 83 -17.89 -1.45 -9.00
CA PRO A 83 -18.27 -0.96 -7.67
C PRO A 83 -19.06 -2.01 -6.86
N LEU A 84 -19.12 -1.80 -5.56
CA LEU A 84 -19.84 -2.68 -4.64
C LEU A 84 -21.36 -2.60 -4.86
N ALA A 85 -21.98 -3.68 -5.35
CA ALA A 85 -23.40 -3.73 -5.70
C ALA A 85 -24.34 -3.41 -4.52
N ASN A 86 -24.00 -3.85 -3.31
CA ASN A 86 -24.91 -3.84 -2.15
C ASN A 86 -24.94 -2.51 -1.36
N HIS A 87 -24.10 -1.53 -1.72
CA HIS A 87 -24.06 -0.21 -1.05
C HIS A 87 -24.64 0.92 -1.91
N ILE A 88 -25.25 0.60 -3.05
CA ILE A 88 -25.83 1.58 -3.98
C ILE A 88 -27.18 2.14 -3.45
N ILE A 89 -27.83 1.45 -2.50
CA ILE A 89 -29.14 1.83 -1.98
C ILE A 89 -28.99 2.68 -0.71
N GLY A 90 -28.91 4.00 -0.89
CA GLY A 90 -29.27 5.00 0.13
C GLY A 90 -28.20 5.40 1.18
N ASN A 91 -27.10 4.67 1.34
CA ASN A 91 -26.11 4.99 2.37
C ASN A 91 -24.85 5.67 1.78
N ARG A 92 -24.79 7.01 1.82
CA ARG A 92 -23.64 7.82 1.34
C ARG A 92 -22.41 7.77 2.27
N ASN A 93 -22.13 6.62 2.86
CA ASN A 93 -21.01 6.45 3.77
C ASN A 93 -19.92 5.57 3.14
N PRO A 94 -18.63 5.87 3.37
CA PRO A 94 -17.56 5.01 2.92
C PRO A 94 -17.70 3.65 3.57
N VAL A 95 -17.35 2.60 2.81
CA VAL A 95 -17.29 1.25 3.35
C VAL A 95 -16.14 1.19 4.33
N PHE A 96 -16.45 1.20 5.63
CA PHE A 96 -15.43 1.05 6.65
C PHE A 96 -15.02 -0.42 6.71
N LEU A 97 -13.80 -0.69 6.27
CA LEU A 97 -13.23 -2.02 6.32
C LEU A 97 -12.33 -2.13 7.56
N SER A 98 -12.67 -3.04 8.45
CA SER A 98 -11.92 -3.37 9.68
C SER A 98 -10.70 -4.25 9.40
N GLY A 99 -10.64 -4.91 8.25
CA GLY A 99 -9.50 -5.71 7.81
C GLY A 99 -9.84 -6.68 6.68
N TRP A 100 -8.92 -7.61 6.42
CA TRP A 100 -9.02 -8.54 5.29
C TRP A 100 -10.26 -9.42 5.29
N SER A 101 -10.73 -9.90 6.45
CA SER A 101 -11.91 -10.78 6.50
C SER A 101 -13.16 -10.09 5.97
N GLU A 102 -13.34 -8.83 6.31
CA GLU A 102 -14.47 -8.03 5.85
C GLU A 102 -14.32 -7.68 4.37
N TYR A 103 -13.11 -7.32 3.93
CA TYR A 103 -12.83 -7.07 2.51
C TYR A 103 -13.14 -8.29 1.64
N TYR A 104 -12.61 -9.47 1.99
CA TYR A 104 -12.85 -10.71 1.24
C TYR A 104 -14.33 -11.07 1.20
N ASN A 105 -15.05 -10.88 2.31
CA ASN A 105 -16.49 -11.12 2.36
C ASN A 105 -17.26 -10.19 1.41
N ILE A 106 -17.01 -8.87 1.49
CA ILE A 106 -17.71 -7.87 0.65
C ILE A 106 -17.39 -8.06 -0.83
N ARG A 107 -16.16 -8.47 -1.16
CA ARG A 107 -15.75 -8.80 -2.54
C ARG A 107 -16.11 -10.21 -2.99
N SER A 108 -16.71 -11.02 -2.10
CA SER A 108 -17.05 -12.42 -2.37
C SER A 108 -15.86 -13.26 -2.82
N LEU A 109 -14.68 -12.98 -2.24
CA LEU A 109 -13.43 -13.66 -2.53
C LEU A 109 -13.23 -14.85 -1.59
N PRO A 110 -12.76 -16.01 -2.08
CA PRO A 110 -12.39 -17.12 -1.22
C PRO A 110 -11.08 -16.80 -0.49
N MET A 111 -10.94 -17.27 0.75
CA MET A 111 -9.70 -17.10 1.54
C MET A 111 -8.47 -17.82 0.96
N SER A 112 -8.63 -18.61 -0.10
CA SER A 112 -7.55 -19.17 -0.90
C SER A 112 -6.99 -18.20 -1.93
N SER A 113 -7.71 -17.12 -2.26
CA SER A 113 -7.25 -16.11 -3.22
C SER A 113 -6.05 -15.33 -2.66
N PRO A 114 -4.93 -15.22 -3.40
CA PRO A 114 -3.71 -14.57 -2.93
C PRO A 114 -3.70 -13.04 -3.10
N VAL A 115 -4.80 -12.43 -3.56
CA VAL A 115 -4.83 -10.99 -3.95
C VAL A 115 -4.44 -10.03 -2.84
N ALA A 116 -4.58 -10.42 -1.57
CA ALA A 116 -4.13 -9.64 -0.42
C ALA A 116 -2.63 -9.26 -0.47
N SER A 117 -1.79 -10.08 -1.11
CA SER A 117 -0.36 -9.79 -1.27
C SER A 117 -0.07 -8.57 -2.17
N ILE A 118 -0.94 -8.28 -3.14
CA ILE A 118 -0.86 -7.09 -4.00
C ILE A 118 -1.70 -5.97 -3.39
N LEU A 119 -2.96 -6.28 -3.04
CA LEU A 119 -3.96 -5.32 -2.55
C LEU A 119 -3.61 -4.70 -1.19
N SER A 120 -2.62 -5.23 -0.47
CA SER A 120 -2.12 -4.62 0.77
C SER A 120 -1.80 -3.13 0.57
N HIS A 121 -1.20 -2.76 -0.57
CA HIS A 121 -0.83 -1.37 -0.85
C HIS A 121 -2.05 -0.46 -1.03
N PRO A 122 -2.95 -0.72 -2.00
CA PRO A 122 -4.12 0.15 -2.18
C PRO A 122 -5.10 0.11 -1.01
N LEU A 123 -5.27 -1.02 -0.30
CA LEU A 123 -6.15 -1.06 0.88
C LEU A 123 -5.56 -0.37 2.10
N THR A 124 -4.23 -0.34 2.25
CA THR A 124 -3.59 0.50 3.26
C THR A 124 -3.86 1.98 2.98
N VAL A 125 -3.75 2.41 1.72
CA VAL A 125 -4.09 3.78 1.31
C VAL A 125 -5.55 4.09 1.57
N TYR A 126 -6.47 3.19 1.19
CA TYR A 126 -7.90 3.33 1.45
C TYR A 126 -8.21 3.44 2.95
N HIS A 127 -7.58 2.61 3.78
CA HIS A 127 -7.74 2.64 5.23
C HIS A 127 -7.29 3.99 5.83
N ILE A 128 -6.14 4.50 5.41
CA ILE A 128 -5.65 5.83 5.82
C ILE A 128 -6.65 6.93 5.44
N LEU A 129 -7.13 6.90 4.19
CA LEU A 129 -8.05 7.90 3.63
C LEU A 129 -9.39 7.95 4.34
N THR A 130 -9.94 6.79 4.70
CA THR A 130 -11.33 6.66 5.17
C THR A 130 -11.45 6.51 6.68
N THR A 131 -10.40 6.05 7.35
CA THR A 131 -10.44 5.70 8.77
C THR A 131 -9.52 6.57 9.61
N LEU A 132 -8.27 6.77 9.18
CA LEU A 132 -7.26 7.42 10.03
C LEU A 132 -7.27 8.94 9.91
N VAL A 133 -7.67 9.50 8.76
CA VAL A 133 -7.73 10.96 8.57
C VAL A 133 -9.17 11.44 8.43
N ILE A 134 -9.69 11.98 9.53
CA ILE A 134 -11.06 12.49 9.65
C ILE A 134 -11.37 13.55 8.58
N ASN A 135 -10.42 14.44 8.30
CA ASN A 135 -10.60 15.49 7.29
C ASN A 135 -10.75 14.91 5.87
N SER A 136 -9.94 13.91 5.52
CA SER A 136 -10.06 13.21 4.23
C SER A 136 -11.40 12.49 4.11
N LYS A 137 -11.76 11.71 5.13
CA LYS A 137 -13.07 11.03 5.24
C LYS A 137 -14.24 12.00 5.04
N ASN A 138 -14.26 13.11 5.78
CA ASN A 138 -15.33 14.10 5.72
C ASN A 138 -15.43 14.77 4.35
N ARG A 139 -14.30 14.96 3.66
CA ARG A 139 -14.29 15.51 2.32
C ARG A 139 -14.83 14.52 1.29
N LEU A 140 -14.46 13.25 1.37
CA LEU A 140 -14.98 12.20 0.50
C LEU A 140 -16.50 12.04 0.65
N ILE A 141 -17.02 12.05 1.89
CA ILE A 141 -18.47 12.02 2.19
C ILE A 141 -19.20 13.21 1.54
N LYS A 142 -18.55 14.38 1.51
CA LYS A 142 -19.08 15.60 0.87
C LYS A 142 -18.88 15.64 -0.65
N GLY A 143 -18.42 14.55 -1.27
CA GLY A 143 -18.15 14.48 -2.71
C GLY A 143 -16.95 15.31 -3.17
N LYS A 144 -16.07 15.74 -2.25
CA LYS A 144 -14.89 16.57 -2.57
C LYS A 144 -13.65 15.71 -2.85
N GLU A 145 -12.73 16.27 -3.63
CA GLU A 145 -11.51 15.59 -4.08
C GLU A 145 -10.40 15.61 -3.03
N VAL A 146 -9.92 14.47 -2.54
CA VAL A 146 -8.75 14.36 -1.64
C VAL A 146 -7.47 14.20 -2.47
N ILE A 147 -6.45 14.98 -2.14
CA ILE A 147 -5.13 14.97 -2.79
C ILE A 147 -4.12 14.30 -1.85
N VAL A 148 -3.47 13.26 -2.35
CA VAL A 148 -2.49 12.45 -1.62
C VAL A 148 -1.14 12.58 -2.30
N HIS A 149 -0.10 12.93 -1.54
CA HIS A 149 1.28 12.76 -1.99
C HIS A 149 1.78 11.40 -1.50
N TYR A 150 2.03 10.48 -2.42
CA TYR A 150 2.56 9.14 -2.15
C TYR A 150 4.05 9.13 -2.42
N LEU A 151 4.89 8.92 -1.40
CA LEU A 151 6.34 9.02 -1.53
C LEU A 151 6.99 7.66 -1.74
N GLY A 152 7.97 7.62 -2.65
CA GLY A 152 8.81 6.45 -2.90
C GLY A 152 8.06 5.25 -3.47
N PRO A 153 7.23 5.40 -4.52
CA PRO A 153 6.62 4.25 -5.16
C PRO A 153 7.70 3.31 -5.71
N ALA A 154 7.55 2.01 -5.47
CA ALA A 154 8.45 0.94 -5.91
C ALA A 154 7.62 -0.12 -6.65
N VAL A 155 7.34 -1.25 -6.00
CA VAL A 155 6.52 -2.35 -6.55
C VAL A 155 5.13 -1.88 -7.02
N GLU A 156 4.63 -0.81 -6.42
CA GLU A 156 3.36 -0.15 -6.75
C GLU A 156 3.32 0.37 -8.19
N LEU A 157 4.47 0.73 -8.78
CA LEU A 157 4.54 1.16 -10.18
C LEU A 157 4.16 0.04 -11.16
N ASP A 158 4.32 -1.24 -10.76
CA ASP A 158 3.84 -2.38 -11.55
C ASP A 158 2.44 -2.84 -11.14
N TRP A 159 1.87 -2.25 -10.09
CA TRP A 159 0.55 -2.56 -9.55
C TRP A 159 -0.43 -1.39 -9.64
N LEU A 160 -0.17 -0.42 -10.52
CA LEU A 160 -1.00 0.78 -10.68
C LEU A 160 -2.49 0.41 -10.91
N GLN A 161 -2.75 -0.64 -11.68
CA GLN A 161 -4.12 -1.11 -11.94
C GLN A 161 -4.81 -1.67 -10.68
N ALA A 162 -4.06 -2.22 -9.72
CA ALA A 162 -4.63 -2.67 -8.44
C ALA A 162 -5.10 -1.49 -7.57
N PHE A 163 -4.57 -0.28 -7.78
CA PHE A 163 -5.04 0.91 -7.06
C PHE A 163 -6.47 1.29 -7.44
N ASP A 164 -6.98 0.85 -8.60
CA ASP A 164 -8.36 1.13 -8.99
C ASP A 164 -9.40 0.53 -8.04
N GLU A 165 -9.00 -0.44 -7.20
CA GLU A 165 -9.85 -0.93 -6.12
C GLU A 165 -10.29 0.19 -5.15
N ILE A 166 -9.48 1.24 -4.97
CA ILE A 166 -9.87 2.43 -4.21
C ILE A 166 -11.11 3.08 -4.83
N SER A 167 -11.16 3.20 -6.17
CA SER A 167 -12.30 3.76 -6.90
C SER A 167 -13.58 2.96 -6.65
N HIS A 168 -13.48 1.62 -6.70
CA HIS A 168 -14.61 0.71 -6.43
C HIS A 168 -15.12 0.80 -4.99
N LEU A 169 -14.20 0.89 -4.02
CA LEU A 169 -14.53 0.97 -2.60
C LEU A 169 -15.05 2.35 -2.16
N LEU A 170 -14.73 3.42 -2.90
CA LEU A 170 -15.33 4.73 -2.68
C LEU A 170 -16.80 4.76 -3.06
N ASN A 171 -17.28 3.84 -3.90
CA ASN A 171 -18.70 3.55 -4.14
C ASN A 171 -19.63 4.80 -4.21
N GLY A 172 -19.29 5.79 -5.03
CA GLY A 172 -20.12 6.99 -5.19
C GLY A 172 -19.61 8.25 -4.46
N LEU A 173 -18.62 8.12 -3.58
CA LEU A 173 -18.04 9.21 -2.81
C LEU A 173 -17.06 10.05 -3.63
N GLY A 174 -16.55 11.14 -3.04
CA GLY A 174 -15.64 12.09 -3.70
C GLY A 174 -14.42 11.45 -4.36
N ASN A 175 -13.64 12.27 -5.07
CA ASN A 175 -12.52 11.79 -5.87
C ASN A 175 -11.23 11.69 -5.04
N VAL A 176 -10.30 10.86 -5.47
CA VAL A 176 -8.95 10.78 -4.92
C VAL A 176 -7.94 11.04 -6.03
N GLN A 177 -7.05 11.99 -5.81
CA GLN A 177 -5.91 12.25 -6.68
C GLN A 177 -4.62 11.89 -5.93
N ILE A 178 -3.86 10.94 -6.46
CA ILE A 178 -2.59 10.48 -5.90
C ILE A 178 -1.47 11.00 -6.80
N PHE A 179 -0.50 11.69 -6.21
CA PHE A 179 0.78 12.00 -6.83
C PHE A 179 1.82 11.03 -6.28
N MET A 180 2.24 10.06 -7.07
CA MET A 180 3.30 9.12 -6.71
C MET A 180 4.65 9.73 -7.08
N ILE A 181 5.44 10.08 -6.07
CA ILE A 181 6.63 10.94 -6.18
C ILE A 181 7.85 10.16 -5.75
N GLY A 182 8.85 10.02 -6.63
CA GLY A 182 10.12 9.39 -6.28
C GLY A 182 11.19 9.52 -7.35
N PRO A 183 12.49 9.44 -6.99
CA PRO A 183 13.59 9.54 -7.95
C PRO A 183 13.62 8.36 -8.95
N GLU A 184 13.14 7.20 -8.51
CA GLU A 184 13.09 5.95 -9.28
C GLU A 184 11.90 5.82 -10.22
N VAL A 185 10.99 6.80 -10.24
CA VAL A 185 9.87 6.81 -11.20
C VAL A 185 10.45 6.91 -12.62
N PRO A 186 10.16 5.96 -13.53
CA PRO A 186 10.70 5.98 -14.89
C PRO A 186 10.26 7.23 -15.68
N SER A 187 11.19 7.85 -16.41
CA SER A 187 10.93 9.08 -17.16
C SER A 187 9.92 8.91 -18.31
N ASN A 188 9.73 7.69 -18.81
CA ASN A 188 8.76 7.38 -19.85
C ASN A 188 7.33 7.16 -19.31
N LEU A 189 7.13 7.16 -17.99
CA LEU A 189 5.82 6.94 -17.35
C LEU A 189 5.26 8.21 -16.69
N LEU A 190 5.91 9.35 -16.83
CA LEU A 190 5.52 10.60 -16.15
C LEU A 190 4.12 11.07 -16.54
N GLY A 191 3.43 11.68 -15.58
CA GLY A 191 2.10 12.27 -15.79
C GLY A 191 0.95 11.32 -15.41
N PRO A 192 -0.25 11.55 -15.94
CA PRO A 192 -1.44 10.83 -15.53
C PRO A 192 -1.42 9.37 -16.01
N VAL A 193 -1.80 8.46 -15.12
CA VAL A 193 -1.97 7.03 -15.42
C VAL A 193 -3.35 6.80 -16.04
N SER A 194 -3.36 6.11 -17.19
CA SER A 194 -4.58 5.72 -17.90
C SER A 194 -5.15 4.38 -17.41
N GLY A 195 -6.44 4.15 -17.68
CA GLY A 195 -7.10 2.86 -17.41
C GLY A 195 -7.61 2.69 -15.97
N LEU A 196 -7.57 3.74 -15.16
CA LEU A 196 -8.16 3.76 -13.82
C LEU A 196 -9.61 4.30 -13.89
N GLY A 197 -10.43 3.87 -12.94
CA GLY A 197 -11.80 4.28 -12.76
C GLY A 197 -11.93 5.78 -12.45
N SER A 198 -13.12 6.32 -12.72
CA SER A 198 -13.37 7.77 -12.77
C SER A 198 -13.13 8.54 -11.47
N ARG A 199 -13.07 7.85 -10.32
CA ARG A 199 -12.88 8.48 -9.00
C ARG A 199 -11.43 8.52 -8.55
N LEU A 200 -10.54 7.75 -9.18
CA LEU A 200 -9.12 7.70 -8.85
C LEU A 200 -8.30 8.27 -10.01
N ARG A 201 -7.47 9.27 -9.70
CA ARG A 201 -6.47 9.79 -10.63
C ARG A 201 -5.09 9.59 -10.01
N VAL A 202 -4.21 8.86 -10.70
CA VAL A 202 -2.81 8.70 -10.29
C VAL A 202 -1.93 9.48 -11.25
N ASN A 203 -0.99 10.25 -10.71
CA ASN A 203 0.02 10.99 -11.47
C ASN A 203 1.40 10.55 -11.00
N LEU A 204 2.27 10.19 -11.94
CA LEU A 204 3.64 9.78 -11.67
C LEU A 204 4.58 10.98 -11.82
N VAL A 205 5.34 11.26 -10.76
CA VAL A 205 6.23 12.42 -10.67
C VAL A 205 7.63 11.92 -10.31
N ARG A 206 8.60 12.21 -11.17
CA ARG A 206 10.01 11.88 -10.89
C ARG A 206 10.69 13.03 -10.17
N GLY A 207 11.42 12.70 -9.12
CA GLY A 207 12.26 13.65 -8.39
C GLY A 207 12.19 13.46 -6.88
N LEU A 208 12.98 14.26 -6.16
CA LEU A 208 12.94 14.26 -4.70
C LEU A 208 11.74 15.07 -4.20
N TYR A 209 11.11 14.62 -3.11
CA TYR A 209 9.89 15.24 -2.61
C TYR A 209 10.06 16.73 -2.33
N GLN A 210 11.20 17.11 -1.74
CA GLN A 210 11.50 18.51 -1.41
C GLN A 210 11.66 19.42 -2.63
N GLU A 211 11.95 18.86 -3.81
CA GLU A 211 12.08 19.62 -5.06
C GLU A 211 10.74 19.73 -5.78
N GLN A 212 9.87 18.72 -5.62
CA GLN A 212 8.60 18.63 -6.34
C GLN A 212 7.44 19.27 -5.58
N TYR A 213 7.53 19.45 -4.26
CA TYR A 213 6.41 19.88 -3.42
C TYR A 213 5.71 21.16 -3.91
N THR A 214 6.47 22.19 -4.29
CA THR A 214 5.92 23.48 -4.73
C THR A 214 5.32 23.45 -6.13
N ASN A 215 5.64 22.42 -6.92
CA ASN A 215 5.15 22.25 -8.30
C ASN A 215 3.84 21.45 -8.34
N LEU A 216 3.39 20.92 -7.20
CA LEU A 216 2.21 20.09 -7.07
C LEU A 216 1.12 20.81 -6.28
N PRO A 217 -0.16 20.45 -6.48
CA PRO A 217 -1.23 20.90 -5.61
C PRO A 217 -0.94 20.55 -4.14
N ALA A 218 -1.35 21.43 -3.21
CA ALA A 218 -1.15 21.17 -1.80
C ALA A 218 -1.81 19.85 -1.37
N PRO A 219 -1.07 18.92 -0.74
CA PRO A 219 -1.63 17.65 -0.31
C PRO A 219 -2.56 17.82 0.88
N HIS A 220 -3.61 17.01 0.94
CA HIS A 220 -4.41 16.84 2.15
C HIS A 220 -3.75 15.86 3.13
N MET A 221 -2.87 14.99 2.61
CA MET A 221 -2.06 14.05 3.36
C MET A 221 -0.88 13.54 2.54
N VAL A 222 0.13 13.03 3.24
CA VAL A 222 1.25 12.30 2.65
C VAL A 222 1.21 10.85 3.12
N ILE A 223 1.54 9.91 2.23
CA ILE A 223 1.67 8.49 2.55
C ILE A 223 3.01 8.00 2.05
N ALA A 224 3.72 7.21 2.85
CA ALA A 224 4.92 6.52 2.42
C ALA A 224 4.93 5.10 2.96
N LEU A 225 4.62 4.14 2.07
CA LEU A 225 4.56 2.74 2.45
C LEU A 225 5.96 2.12 2.48
N ASN A 226 6.19 1.21 3.43
CA ASN A 226 7.45 0.50 3.62
C ASN A 226 8.68 1.44 3.63
N CYS A 227 8.55 2.55 4.38
CA CYS A 227 9.30 3.79 4.17
C CYS A 227 10.83 3.64 4.20
N GLY A 228 11.38 2.67 4.95
CA GLY A 228 12.79 2.34 4.93
C GLY A 228 13.68 3.55 5.21
N PHE A 229 13.40 4.30 6.27
CA PHE A 229 14.10 5.56 6.56
C PHE A 229 15.63 5.43 6.56
N GLU A 230 16.15 4.29 7.03
CA GLU A 230 17.58 4.02 7.09
C GLU A 230 18.22 3.74 5.73
N SER A 231 17.40 3.42 4.72
CA SER A 231 17.88 3.02 3.39
C SER A 231 18.16 4.19 2.45
N TYR A 232 17.64 5.39 2.74
CA TYR A 232 17.70 6.53 1.81
C TYR A 232 17.99 7.87 2.51
N GLY A 233 19.14 8.49 2.21
CA GLY A 233 19.53 9.80 2.76
C GLY A 233 18.63 10.97 2.35
N SER A 234 17.85 10.80 1.26
CA SER A 234 16.90 11.80 0.74
C SER A 234 15.75 12.10 1.71
N TRP A 235 15.51 11.24 2.70
CA TRP A 235 14.45 11.44 3.69
C TRP A 235 14.59 12.72 4.49
N SER A 236 15.82 13.20 4.73
CA SER A 236 16.08 14.45 5.45
C SER A 236 15.34 15.65 4.83
N GLY A 237 15.42 15.82 3.51
CA GLY A 237 14.71 16.87 2.79
C GLY A 237 13.21 16.68 2.81
N ALA A 238 12.73 15.46 2.58
CA ALA A 238 11.30 15.15 2.58
C ALA A 238 10.66 15.41 3.96
N LEU A 239 11.32 14.99 5.05
CA LEU A 239 10.86 15.23 6.43
C LEU A 239 10.90 16.72 6.78
N GLY A 240 11.87 17.48 6.25
CA GLY A 240 11.92 18.93 6.37
C GLY A 240 10.68 19.62 5.77
N VAL A 241 10.25 19.18 4.58
CA VAL A 241 9.02 19.68 3.94
C VAL A 241 7.78 19.30 4.73
N ILE A 242 7.69 18.04 5.18
CA ILE A 242 6.57 17.55 6.00
C ILE A 242 6.42 18.38 7.27
N LYS A 243 7.53 18.65 7.97
CA LYS A 243 7.55 19.45 9.19
C LYS A 243 7.11 20.90 8.93
N SER A 244 7.70 21.55 7.93
CA SER A 244 7.44 22.97 7.64
C SER A 244 5.99 23.24 7.21
N ASN A 245 5.35 22.28 6.55
CA ASN A 245 3.99 22.44 6.06
C ASN A 245 2.91 21.84 6.98
N ASN A 246 3.31 21.16 8.05
CA ASN A 246 2.40 20.53 9.02
C ASN A 246 1.28 19.68 8.37
N VAL A 247 1.64 18.93 7.32
CA VAL A 247 0.69 18.06 6.60
C VAL A 247 0.61 16.72 7.34
N PRO A 248 -0.59 16.12 7.53
CA PRO A 248 -0.72 14.78 8.08
C PRO A 248 0.02 13.75 7.24
N VAL A 249 0.86 12.94 7.87
CA VAL A 249 1.64 11.90 7.17
C VAL A 249 1.49 10.56 7.85
N PHE A 250 1.29 9.52 7.05
CA PHE A 250 1.29 8.13 7.49
C PHE A 250 2.39 7.36 6.81
N PHE A 251 3.06 6.54 7.61
CA PHE A 251 4.13 5.65 7.18
C PHE A 251 3.75 4.21 7.49
N THR A 252 4.26 3.27 6.70
CA THR A 252 4.29 1.87 7.12
C THR A 252 5.71 1.33 7.19
N GLU A 253 5.90 0.37 8.09
CA GLU A 253 7.12 -0.42 8.20
C GLU A 253 6.81 -1.91 8.35
N ARG A 254 7.81 -2.74 8.06
CA ARG A 254 7.60 -4.18 7.96
C ARG A 254 7.61 -4.93 9.29
N SER A 255 8.23 -4.34 10.31
CA SER A 255 8.31 -4.90 11.66
C SER A 255 8.35 -3.79 12.71
N GLU A 256 8.01 -4.12 13.96
CA GLU A 256 8.04 -3.14 15.06
C GLU A 256 9.44 -2.62 15.38
N VAL A 257 10.47 -3.43 15.13
CA VAL A 257 11.87 -3.00 15.28
C VAL A 257 12.18 -1.90 14.28
N LEU A 258 11.77 -2.07 13.02
CA LEU A 258 11.91 -1.03 12.00
C LEU A 258 11.07 0.21 12.35
N CYS A 259 9.88 0.05 12.95
CA CYS A 259 9.13 1.19 13.50
C CYS A 259 9.87 1.94 14.61
N THR A 260 10.63 1.22 15.45
CA THR A 260 11.42 1.82 16.54
C THR A 260 12.55 2.66 15.97
N SER A 261 13.26 2.14 14.97
CA SER A 261 14.24 2.89 14.18
C SER A 261 13.61 4.12 13.50
N ALA A 262 12.50 3.93 12.79
CA ALA A 262 11.76 5.00 12.11
C ALA A 262 11.36 6.13 13.07
N LYS A 263 10.88 5.78 14.27
CA LYS A 263 10.52 6.74 15.33
C LYS A 263 11.73 7.57 15.77
N GLN A 264 12.93 6.99 15.83
CA GLN A 264 14.14 7.72 16.18
C GLN A 264 14.58 8.69 15.07
N VAL A 265 14.45 8.28 13.80
CA VAL A 265 14.71 9.16 12.65
C VAL A 265 13.76 10.36 12.68
N LEU A 266 12.45 10.13 12.84
CA LEU A 266 11.45 11.20 12.93
C LEU A 266 11.75 12.17 14.07
N ARG A 267 12.09 11.66 15.26
CA ARG A 267 12.47 12.50 16.42
C ARG A 267 13.68 13.37 16.12
N THR A 268 14.69 12.82 15.45
CA THR A 268 15.89 13.57 15.05
C THR A 268 15.55 14.68 14.05
N SER A 269 14.54 14.47 13.20
CA SER A 269 13.99 15.51 12.32
C SER A 269 13.06 16.50 13.05
N GLY A 270 12.81 16.32 14.35
CA GLY A 270 11.90 17.13 15.15
C GLY A 270 10.42 16.89 14.81
N LEU A 271 10.08 15.66 14.40
CA LEU A 271 8.73 15.16 14.23
C LEU A 271 8.44 14.13 15.32
N HIS A 272 7.26 14.21 15.93
CA HIS A 272 6.80 13.27 16.94
C HIS A 272 5.58 12.52 16.44
N LEU A 273 5.48 11.24 16.82
CA LEU A 273 4.32 10.43 16.48
C LEU A 273 3.06 11.02 17.12
N THR A 274 2.10 11.38 16.29
CA THR A 274 0.74 11.79 16.68
C THR A 274 -0.23 10.62 16.49
N HIS A 275 0.06 9.70 15.57
CA HIS A 275 -0.58 8.40 15.48
C HIS A 275 0.41 7.31 15.94
N PRO A 276 0.09 6.55 17.00
CA PRO A 276 1.01 5.55 17.56
C PRO A 276 1.25 4.41 16.57
N VAL A 277 2.34 3.68 16.79
CA VAL A 277 2.61 2.45 16.04
C VAL A 277 1.55 1.42 16.37
N GLY A 278 0.88 0.91 15.33
CA GLY A 278 -0.09 -0.17 15.44
C GLY A 278 -0.03 -1.11 14.25
N PRO A 279 -0.53 -2.35 14.38
CA PRO A 279 -0.61 -3.26 13.25
C PRO A 279 -1.54 -2.70 12.18
N ASN A 280 -1.12 -2.78 10.92
CA ASN A 280 -1.98 -2.41 9.81
C ASN A 280 -2.99 -3.53 9.54
N PRO A 281 -4.31 -3.24 9.53
CA PRO A 281 -5.35 -4.25 9.25
C PRO A 281 -5.26 -4.82 7.82
N PHE A 282 -4.57 -4.13 6.91
CA PHE A 282 -4.32 -4.55 5.52
C PHE A 282 -2.85 -4.86 5.22
N ARG A 283 -2.05 -5.20 6.24
CA ARG A 283 -0.68 -5.70 6.00
C ARG A 283 -0.70 -6.94 5.10
N SER A 284 0.38 -7.16 4.36
CA SER A 284 0.53 -8.36 3.54
C SER A 284 0.45 -9.61 4.42
N PRO A 285 -0.26 -10.67 3.98
CA PRO A 285 -0.24 -11.97 4.65
C PRO A 285 1.04 -12.76 4.40
N LEU A 286 1.86 -12.36 3.43
CA LEU A 286 3.11 -13.04 3.12
C LEU A 286 4.19 -12.56 4.09
N ARG A 287 4.77 -13.50 4.84
CA ARG A 287 5.95 -13.31 5.66
C ARG A 287 7.18 -13.30 4.75
N GLU A 288 7.91 -12.20 4.81
CA GLU A 288 9.21 -12.02 4.20
C GLU A 288 10.29 -12.46 5.19
N GLN A 289 11.25 -13.28 4.75
CA GLN A 289 12.45 -13.54 5.54
C GLN A 289 13.45 -12.41 5.33
N MET A 290 13.68 -11.59 6.37
CA MET A 290 14.87 -10.73 6.40
C MET A 290 16.09 -11.57 6.78
N HIS A 291 16.98 -11.82 5.82
CA HIS A 291 18.20 -12.62 6.01
C HIS A 291 19.11 -12.09 7.13
N SER A 292 19.00 -10.82 7.50
CA SER A 292 19.86 -10.18 8.51
C SER A 292 19.37 -10.35 9.96
N THR A 293 18.08 -10.57 10.19
CA THR A 293 17.53 -10.55 11.56
C THR A 293 16.82 -11.84 11.97
N ASN A 294 16.53 -12.75 11.02
CA ASN A 294 15.70 -13.94 11.25
C ASN A 294 14.39 -13.63 12.00
N LEU A 295 13.93 -12.39 11.88
CA LEU A 295 12.71 -11.87 12.48
C LEU A 295 11.62 -11.83 11.40
N PRO A 296 10.37 -12.09 11.80
CA PRO A 296 9.22 -11.96 10.91
C PRO A 296 9.08 -10.53 10.41
N SER A 297 8.80 -10.40 9.11
CA SER A 297 8.62 -9.12 8.43
C SER A 297 7.47 -9.27 7.44
N PHE A 298 6.62 -8.25 7.34
CA PHE A 298 5.47 -8.24 6.43
C PHE A 298 5.42 -6.91 5.71
N SER A 299 5.27 -6.90 4.38
CA SER A 299 4.99 -5.66 3.66
C SER A 299 3.78 -4.95 4.28
N ASN A 300 3.92 -3.65 4.53
CA ASN A 300 2.94 -2.81 5.23
C ASN A 300 2.53 -3.33 6.62
N GLY A 301 3.43 -4.00 7.35
CA GLY A 301 3.16 -4.66 8.64
C GLY A 301 2.51 -3.76 9.69
N PHE A 302 3.10 -2.59 9.90
CA PHE A 302 2.73 -1.64 10.94
C PHE A 302 2.54 -0.26 10.34
N ILE A 303 1.62 0.51 10.92
CA ILE A 303 1.30 1.87 10.52
C ILE A 303 1.53 2.84 11.68
N PHE A 304 2.02 4.03 11.37
CA PHE A 304 2.25 5.13 12.32
C PHE A 304 2.20 6.47 11.58
N GLY A 305 2.07 7.58 12.30
CA GLY A 305 1.90 8.88 11.65
C GLY A 305 2.32 10.08 12.50
N VAL A 306 2.53 11.20 11.81
CA VAL A 306 2.91 12.50 12.38
C VAL A 306 1.98 13.58 11.83
N ASN A 307 1.77 14.66 12.59
CA ASN A 307 0.88 15.78 12.25
C ASN A 307 -0.58 15.35 11.94
N THR A 308 -1.03 14.24 12.53
CA THR A 308 -2.33 13.59 12.27
C THR A 308 -3.45 14.13 13.15
#